data_AF-A0A3R5X694-F1
#
_entry.id   AF-A0A3R5X694-F1
#
_cell.length_a   1.000
_cell.length_b   1.000
_cell.length_c   1.000
_cell.angle_alpha   90.00
_cell.angle_beta   90.00
_cell.angle_gamma   90.00
#
_symmetry.space_group_name_H-M   'P 1'
#
loop_
_entity.id
_entity.type
_entity.pdbx_description
1 polymer ?
#
loop_
_entity_poly.entity_id
_entity_poly.type
_entity_poly.pdbx_seq_one_letter_code
_entity_poly.pdbx_strand_id
1 'polypeptide(L)'
;MPGCHYQSRIRESEKMNNNWISTADRLPDQREFIESYVRSAYAAEFLVTIEGADKATTLYYSQTGVWFDETGEPYKVVAWMPLPERYKG
;
A
#
# COMPACT_ATOMS: atom_id res chain seq x y z
N MET A 1 31.03 -25.21 -8.23
CA MET A 1 31.24 -24.58 -6.90
C MET A 1 31.53 -23.10 -7.10
N PRO A 2 31.10 -22.24 -6.18
CA PRO A 2 30.07 -21.23 -6.47
C PRO A 2 30.63 -19.82 -6.64
N GLY A 3 29.87 -19.00 -7.34
CA GLY A 3 30.10 -17.56 -7.44
C GLY A 3 28.82 -16.86 -7.89
N CYS A 4 27.70 -17.16 -7.21
CA CYS A 4 26.45 -16.42 -7.38
C CYS A 4 26.63 -14.99 -6.88
N HIS A 5 27.12 -14.09 -7.74
CA HIS A 5 27.02 -12.65 -7.51
C HIS A 5 25.85 -12.11 -8.33
N TYR A 6 24.67 -12.26 -7.74
CA TYR A 6 23.40 -11.68 -8.14
C TYR A 6 23.42 -10.17 -7.83
N GLN A 7 24.34 -9.43 -8.44
CA GLN A 7 24.30 -7.97 -8.48
C GLN A 7 23.29 -7.64 -9.59
N SER A 8 22.07 -7.15 -9.34
CA SER A 8 21.79 -5.83 -8.77
C SER A 8 20.33 -5.72 -8.33
N ARG A 9 19.89 -6.46 -7.30
CA ARG A 9 18.58 -6.24 -6.64
C ARG A 9 18.66 -5.17 -5.55
N ILE A 10 19.38 -4.09 -5.84
CA ILE A 10 19.46 -2.86 -5.03
C ILE A 10 19.52 -1.71 -6.05
N ARG A 11 18.41 -1.53 -6.78
CA ARG A 11 17.99 -0.19 -7.24
C ARG A 11 17.04 0.33 -6.18
N GLU A 12 17.62 0.51 -5.02
CA GLU A 12 17.06 1.28 -3.93
C GLU A 12 17.08 2.77 -4.33
N SER A 13 16.15 3.51 -3.76
CA SER A 13 16.50 4.68 -2.93
C SER A 13 16.76 6.06 -3.54
N GLU A 14 16.51 6.36 -4.82
CA GLU A 14 16.84 7.73 -5.28
C GLU A 14 15.73 8.63 -5.82
N LYS A 15 14.42 8.29 -5.72
CA LYS A 15 13.36 9.30 -6.03
C LYS A 15 11.89 9.04 -5.65
N MET A 16 11.53 8.08 -4.79
CA MET A 16 10.16 8.07 -4.23
C MET A 16 10.13 8.94 -2.98
N ASN A 17 9.86 10.22 -3.17
CA ASN A 17 9.73 11.21 -2.12
C ASN A 17 8.52 10.89 -1.19
N ASN A 18 8.81 10.04 -0.20
CA ASN A 18 8.55 10.18 1.24
C ASN A 18 7.25 9.68 1.91
N ASN A 19 6.28 9.09 1.22
CA ASN A 19 5.04 8.65 1.91
C ASN A 19 4.68 7.16 1.76
N TRP A 20 5.46 6.37 1.00
CA TRP A 20 5.20 4.92 0.85
C TRP A 20 5.80 4.14 2.02
N ILE A 21 4.96 3.32 2.65
CA ILE A 21 5.31 2.48 3.81
C ILE A 21 5.18 1.02 3.37
N SER A 22 6.21 0.20 3.59
CA SER A 22 6.08 -1.23 3.31
C SER A 22 5.15 -1.88 4.32
N THR A 23 4.32 -2.82 3.87
CA THR A 23 3.50 -3.64 4.78
C THR A 23 4.36 -4.54 5.68
N ALA A 24 5.62 -4.80 5.31
CA ALA A 24 6.59 -5.49 6.15
C ALA A 24 7.12 -4.61 7.30
N ASP A 25 7.12 -3.28 7.12
CA ASP A 25 7.52 -2.32 8.15
C ASP A 25 6.37 -2.02 9.10
N ARG A 26 5.20 -1.65 8.54
CA ARG A 26 4.02 -1.27 9.32
C ARG A 26 2.74 -1.38 8.48
N LEU A 27 1.61 -1.67 9.11
CA LEU A 27 0.27 -1.54 8.54
C LEU A 27 -0.38 -0.20 8.93
N PRO A 28 -1.48 0.22 8.26
CA PRO A 28 -2.19 1.43 8.65
C PRO A 28 -2.63 1.39 10.12
N ASP A 29 -2.24 2.40 10.89
CA ASP A 29 -2.66 2.54 12.28
C ASP A 29 -4.11 3.05 12.36
N GLN A 30 -4.68 3.02 13.57
CA GLN A 30 -6.05 3.48 13.82
C GLN A 30 -6.29 4.93 13.36
N ARG A 31 -5.29 5.81 13.48
CA ARG A 31 -5.40 7.20 13.04
C ARG A 31 -5.60 7.29 11.53
N GLU A 32 -4.72 6.63 10.77
CA GLU A 32 -4.77 6.61 9.30
C GLU A 32 -6.04 5.92 8.81
N PHE A 33 -6.48 4.87 9.51
CA PHE A 33 -7.76 4.22 9.26
C PHE A 33 -8.92 5.20 9.39
N ILE A 34 -8.97 6.01 10.46
CA ILE A 34 -10.05 6.98 10.68
C ILE A 34 -9.98 8.12 9.65
N GLU A 35 -8.80 8.64 9.36
CA GLU A 35 -8.60 9.73 8.40
C GLU A 35 -9.00 9.33 6.97
N SER A 36 -8.75 8.08 6.59
CA SER A 36 -9.11 7.52 5.27
C SER A 36 -10.41 6.69 5.28
N TYR A 37 -11.22 6.77 6.35
CA TYR A 37 -12.43 5.96 6.50
C TYR A 37 -13.52 6.34 5.50
N VAL A 38 -13.95 5.37 4.71
CA VAL A 38 -15.01 5.50 3.73
C VAL A 38 -16.28 4.82 4.26
N ARG A 39 -17.26 5.64 4.65
CA ARG A 39 -18.53 5.14 5.23
C ARG A 39 -19.28 4.18 4.31
N SER A 40 -19.23 4.37 3.00
CA SER A 40 -19.93 3.50 2.03
C SER A 40 -19.34 2.10 1.95
N ALA A 41 -18.01 1.97 2.11
CA ALA A 41 -17.31 0.69 2.07
C ALA A 41 -17.11 0.06 3.47
N TYR A 42 -17.45 0.79 4.54
CA TYR A 42 -17.18 0.41 5.93
C TYR A 42 -15.70 0.05 6.18
N ALA A 43 -14.80 0.72 5.45
CA ALA A 43 -13.37 0.42 5.40
C ALA A 43 -12.58 1.68 5.06
N ALA A 44 -11.27 1.64 5.21
CA ALA A 44 -10.39 2.77 4.91
C ALA A 44 -9.72 2.59 3.54
N GLU A 45 -9.72 3.64 2.71
CA GLU A 45 -9.17 3.56 1.35
C GLU A 45 -7.74 4.10 1.29
N PHE A 46 -6.82 3.32 0.71
CA PHE A 46 -5.41 3.70 0.58
C PHE A 46 -4.89 3.44 -0.83
N LEU A 47 -3.84 4.16 -1.20
CA LEU A 47 -3.00 3.79 -2.33
C LEU A 47 -2.09 2.65 -1.92
N VAL A 48 -2.04 1.62 -2.75
CA VAL A 48 -1.31 0.39 -2.48
C VAL A 48 -0.56 -0.09 -3.71
N THR A 49 0.51 -0.83 -3.48
CA THR A 49 1.19 -1.62 -4.49
C THR A 49 0.97 -3.09 -4.15
N ILE A 50 0.37 -3.84 -5.09
CA ILE A 50 0.11 -5.27 -4.94
C ILE A 50 1.37 -6.06 -5.30
N GLU A 51 1.60 -7.19 -4.63
CA GLU A 51 2.71 -8.09 -4.96
C GLU A 51 2.62 -8.54 -6.43
N GLY A 52 3.65 -8.23 -7.22
CA GLY A 52 3.71 -8.59 -8.64
C GLY A 52 2.96 -7.63 -9.58
N ALA A 53 2.36 -6.56 -9.08
CA ALA A 53 1.78 -5.51 -9.91
C ALA A 53 2.82 -4.46 -10.32
N ASP A 54 2.81 -4.06 -11.60
CA ASP A 54 3.67 -2.98 -12.12
C ASP A 54 3.17 -1.57 -11.74
N LYS A 55 1.91 -1.44 -11.32
CA LYS A 55 1.28 -0.15 -11.01
C LYS A 55 0.62 -0.18 -9.64
N ALA A 56 0.68 0.96 -8.96
CA ALA A 56 -0.11 1.19 -7.76
C ALA A 56 -1.60 1.28 -8.12
N THR A 57 -2.44 0.85 -7.20
CA THR A 57 -3.91 0.91 -7.27
C THR A 57 -4.45 1.40 -5.94
N THR A 58 -5.75 1.61 -5.82
CA THR A 58 -6.41 1.78 -4.53
C THR A 58 -7.02 0.47 -4.07
N LEU A 59 -6.97 0.22 -2.76
CA LEU A 59 -7.69 -0.87 -2.10
C LEU A 59 -8.27 -0.39 -0.78
N TYR A 60 -9.26 -1.13 -0.30
CA TYR A 60 -9.85 -0.95 1.02
C TYR A 60 -9.10 -1.80 2.04
N TYR A 61 -8.84 -1.21 3.21
CA TYR A 61 -8.26 -1.87 4.36
C TYR A 61 -9.37 -2.08 5.40
N SER A 62 -9.56 -3.33 5.81
CA SER A 62 -10.55 -3.69 6.83
C SER A 62 -10.01 -3.46 8.25
N GLN A 63 -10.93 -3.39 9.22
CA GLN A 63 -10.57 -3.39 10.64
C GLN A 63 -9.83 -4.67 11.09
N THR A 64 -9.96 -5.75 10.31
CA THR A 64 -9.31 -7.04 10.57
C THR A 64 -7.92 -7.14 9.96
N GLY A 65 -7.44 -6.11 9.27
CA GLY A 65 -6.11 -6.08 8.67
C GLY A 65 -6.01 -6.68 7.27
N VAL A 66 -7.13 -6.84 6.57
CA VAL A 66 -7.21 -7.42 5.22
C VAL A 66 -7.35 -6.30 4.19
N TRP A 67 -6.61 -6.42 3.10
CA TRP A 67 -6.71 -5.56 1.93
C TRP A 67 -7.64 -6.19 0.91
N PHE A 68 -8.66 -5.47 0.45
CA PHE A 68 -9.64 -5.97 -0.49
C PHE A 68 -10.11 -4.89 -1.47
N ASP A 69 -10.60 -5.32 -2.64
CA ASP A 69 -11.13 -4.42 -3.67
C ASP A 69 -12.64 -4.16 -3.51
N GLU A 70 -13.25 -3.48 -4.47
CA GLU A 70 -14.70 -3.23 -4.49
C GLU A 70 -15.57 -4.50 -4.60
N THR A 71 -15.00 -5.60 -5.09
CA THR A 71 -15.68 -6.90 -5.21
C THR A 71 -15.57 -7.74 -3.94
N GLY A 72 -14.67 -7.36 -3.02
CA GLY A 72 -14.39 -8.07 -1.78
C GLY A 72 -13.26 -9.10 -1.91
N GLU A 73 -12.54 -9.14 -3.03
CA GLU A 73 -11.42 -10.07 -3.21
C GLU A 73 -10.20 -9.60 -2.41
N PRO A 74 -9.57 -10.48 -1.62
CA PRO A 74 -8.40 -10.12 -0.82
C PRO A 74 -7.12 -10.10 -1.67
N TYR A 75 -6.28 -9.08 -1.46
CA TYR A 75 -4.99 -8.94 -2.16
C TYR A 75 -3.82 -8.86 -1.20
N LYS A 76 -2.66 -9.33 -1.68
CA LYS A 76 -1.39 -9.18 -0.97
C LYS A 76 -0.73 -7.86 -1.36
N VAL A 77 -0.72 -6.91 -0.42
CA VAL A 77 -0.12 -5.59 -0.59
C VAL A 77 1.33 -5.60 -0.06
N VAL A 78 2.26 -5.00 -0.82
CA VAL A 78 3.68 -4.88 -0.44
C VAL A 78 4.05 -3.50 0.09
N ALA A 79 3.32 -2.47 -0.32
CA ALA A 79 3.49 -1.11 0.15
C ALA A 79 2.19 -0.33 0.07
N TRP A 80 2.00 0.64 0.96
CA TRP A 80 0.81 1.47 1.04
C TRP A 80 1.14 2.91 1.41
N MET A 81 0.20 3.81 1.14
CA MET A 81 0.24 5.20 1.61
C MET A 81 -1.18 5.79 1.72
N PRO A 82 -1.41 6.77 2.62
CA PRO A 82 -2.66 7.53 2.65
C PRO A 82 -2.92 8.24 1.33
N LEU A 83 -4.21 8.39 1.00
CA LEU A 83 -4.62 9.17 -0.18
C LEU A 83 -4.15 10.62 -0.05
N PRO A 84 -3.65 11.24 -1.13
CA PRO A 84 -3.31 12.66 -1.10
C PRO A 84 -4.55 13.50 -0.82
N GLU A 85 -4.34 14.71 -0.27
CA GLU A 85 -5.44 15.64 -0.06
C GLU A 85 -6.20 15.86 -1.36
N ARG A 86 -7.53 15.84 -1.28
CA ARG A 86 -8.39 16.12 -2.43
C ARG A 86 -7.99 17.46 -3.03
N TYR A 87 -7.78 17.48 -4.34
CA TYR A 87 -7.49 18.71 -5.07
C TYR A 87 -8.65 19.70 -4.89
N LYS A 88 -8.37 20.82 -4.22
CA LYS A 88 -9.30 21.95 -4.08
C LYS A 88 -8.89 22.95 -5.16
N GLY A 89 -9.58 22.92 -6.29
CA GLY A 89 -9.41 23.89 -7.38
C GLY A 89 -9.81 25.30 -6.96
#